data_AF-A0A4Y7RX03-F1
#
_entry.id   AF-A0A4Y7RX03-F1
#
_cell.length_a   1.000
_cell.length_b   1.000
_cell.length_c   1.000
_cell.angle_alpha   90.00
_cell.angle_beta   90.00
_cell.angle_gamma   90.00
#
_symmetry.space_group_name_H-M   'P 1'
#
loop_
_entity.id
_entity.type
_entity.pdbx_description
1 polymer ?
#
loop_
_entity_poly.entity_id
_entity_poly.type
_entity_poly.pdbx_seq_one_letter_code
_entity_poly.pdbx_strand_id
1 'polypeptide(L)' 'MALLKLGDKYSVTRLESACRRALTYTASPNLKSIQTILKTGQDKIPDEKPAENKENIKNFGFTRGAAYYGRTSK' A
#
# COMPACT_ATOMS: atom_id res chain seq x y z
N MET A 1 -3.68 6.20 28.68
CA MET A 1 -2.32 5.93 29.22
C MET A 1 -1.57 4.77 28.55
N ALA A 2 -2.21 3.77 27.94
CA ALA A 2 -1.49 2.60 27.42
C ALA A 2 -0.54 2.88 26.23
N LEU A 3 -0.90 3.80 25.32
CA LEU A 3 -0.02 4.18 24.19
C LEU A 3 1.23 4.94 24.64
N LEU A 4 1.10 5.86 25.60
CA LEU A 4 2.23 6.60 26.16
C LEU A 4 3.28 5.64 26.75
N LYS A 5 2.83 4.64 27.52
CA LYS A 5 3.70 3.59 28.06
C LYS A 5 4.41 2.74 26.99
N LEU A 6 3.82 2.61 25.80
CA LEU A 6 4.48 1.92 24.67
C LEU A 6 5.58 2.79 24.06
N GLY A 7 5.37 4.11 23.98
CA GLY A 7 6.40 5.08 23.58
C GLY A 7 7.61 5.05 24.50
N ASP A 8 7.39 4.99 25.82
CA ASP A 8 8.47 4.86 26.80
C ASP A 8 9.27 3.55 26.64
N LYS A 9 8.60 2.45 26.28
CA LYS A 9 9.26 1.13 26.11
C LYS A 9 10.02 0.97 24.80
N TYR A 10 9.45 1.45 23.70
CA TYR A 10 9.93 1.12 22.35
C TYR A 10 10.57 2.29 21.61
N SER A 11 10.57 3.50 22.19
CA SER A 11 10.86 4.79 21.55
C SER A 11 9.71 5.33 20.72
N VAL A 12 9.67 6.67 20.61
CA VAL A 12 8.69 7.41 19.82
C VAL A 12 8.81 7.07 18.33
N THR A 13 10.04 6.93 17.82
CA THR A 13 10.31 6.64 16.41
C THR A 13 9.77 5.28 15.99
N ARG A 14 9.93 4.25 16.83
CA ARG A 14 9.37 2.91 16.56
C ARG A 14 7.86 2.87 16.72
N LEU A 15 7.30 3.67 17.64
CA LEU A 15 5.86 3.78 17.80
C LEU A 15 5.21 4.40 16.57
N GLU A 16 5.80 5.45 16.00
CA GLU A 16 5.31 6.07 14.76
C GLU A 16 5.37 5.12 13.57
N SER A 17 6.47 4.39 13.37
CA SER A 17 6.56 3.42 12.28
C SER A 17 5.54 2.30 12.44
N ALA A 18 5.32 1.81 13.67
CA ALA A 18 4.28 0.83 13.95
C ALA A 18 2.86 1.37 13.68
N CYS A 19 2.56 2.62 14.04
CA CYS A 19 1.28 3.26 13.74
C CYS A 19 1.06 3.42 12.25
N ARG A 20 2.08 3.85 11.51
CA ARG A 20 2.04 3.96 10.04
C ARG A 20 1.74 2.60 9.40
N ARG A 21 2.42 1.55 9.86
CA ARG A 21 2.19 0.18 9.37
C ARG A 21 0.80 -0.37 9.78
N ALA A 22 0.29 0.01 10.94
CA ALA A 22 -1.06 -0.38 11.34
C ALA A 22 -2.13 0.20 10.39
N LEU A 23 -1.94 1.44 9.93
CA LEU A 23 -2.83 2.11 8.98
C LEU A 23 -2.79 1.50 7.58
N THR A 24 -1.66 0.91 7.16
CA THR A 24 -1.60 0.21 5.86
C THR A 24 -2.38 -1.10 5.87
N TYR A 25 -2.52 -1.75 7.03
CA TYR A 25 -3.25 -3.01 7.16
C TYR A 25 -4.74 -2.84 7.43
N THR A 26 -5.15 -1.77 8.12
CA THR A 26 -6.55 -1.52 8.45
C THR A 26 -6.83 -0.04 8.61
N ALA A 27 -7.99 0.41 8.13
CA ALA A 27 -8.44 1.80 8.26
C ALA A 27 -8.78 2.18 9.72
N SER A 28 -9.03 1.20 10.59
CA SER A 28 -9.35 1.40 12.01
C SER A 28 -8.41 0.59 12.91
N PRO A 29 -7.17 1.07 13.15
CA PRO A 29 -6.21 0.35 13.98
C PRO A 29 -6.62 0.32 15.45
N ASN A 30 -6.36 -0.81 16.11
CA ASN A 30 -6.54 -1.03 17.54
C ASN A 30 -5.17 -1.04 18.24
N LEU A 31 -5.15 -0.67 19.52
CA LEU A 31 -3.98 -0.80 20.40
C LEU A 31 -3.39 -2.21 20.41
N LYS A 32 -4.20 -3.27 20.35
CA LYS A 32 -3.69 -4.66 20.19
C LYS A 32 -2.92 -4.83 18.90
N SER A 33 -3.39 -4.27 17.78
CA SER A 33 -2.72 -4.38 16.48
C SER A 33 -1.34 -3.69 16.53
N ILE A 34 -1.29 -2.47 17.08
CA ILE A 34 -0.04 -1.72 17.26
C ILE A 34 0.92 -2.49 18.19
N GLN A 35 0.41 -3.05 19.28
CA GLN A 35 1.21 -3.85 20.21
C GLN A 35 1.74 -5.13 19.54
N THR A 36 0.96 -5.79 18.70
CA THR A 36 1.41 -6.95 17.91
C THR A 36 2.52 -6.56 16.95
N ILE A 37 2.37 -5.46 16.21
CA ILE A 37 3.38 -4.94 15.27
C ILE A 37 4.71 -4.64 15.99
N LEU A 38 4.65 -3.99 17.16
CA LEU A 38 5.83 -3.70 17.99
C LEU A 38 6.47 -4.96 18.57
N LYS A 39 5.67 -5.96 18.96
CA LYS A 39 6.16 -7.24 19.48
C LYS A 39 6.80 -8.10 18.39
N THR A 40 6.22 -8.12 17.20
CA THR A 40 6.72 -8.89 16.05
C THR A 40 7.89 -8.20 15.35
N GLY A 41 8.16 -6.93 15.65
CA GLY A 41 9.24 -6.17 15.03
C GLY A 41 8.94 -5.75 13.59
N GLN A 42 7.67 -5.82 13.18
CA GLN A 42 7.24 -5.43 11.83
C GLN A 42 7.44 -3.92 11.57
N ASP A 43 7.60 -3.13 12.61
CA ASP A 43 7.93 -1.71 12.57
C ASP A 43 9.32 -1.39 11.97
N LYS A 44 10.19 -2.40 11.86
CA LYS A 44 11.56 -2.29 11.31
C LYS A 44 11.66 -2.78 9.87
N ILE A 45 10.65 -3.49 9.40
CA ILE A 45 10.65 -4.03 8.04
C ILE A 45 10.42 -2.83 7.13
N PRO A 46 11.31 -2.56 6.17
CA PRO A 46 11.08 -1.50 5.20
C PRO A 46 9.76 -1.80 4.50
N ASP A 47 8.84 -0.83 4.49
CA ASP A 47 7.64 -0.91 3.66
C ASP A 47 8.11 -1.24 2.25
N GLU A 48 7.74 -2.44 1.78
CA GLU A 48 7.87 -2.82 0.39
C GLU A 48 7.07 -1.76 -0.37
N LYS A 49 7.80 -0.77 -0.91
CA LYS A 49 7.22 0.26 -1.75
C LYS A 49 6.36 -0.52 -2.73
N PRO A 50 5.06 -0.20 -2.89
CA PRO A 50 4.32 -0.71 -4.03
C PRO A 50 5.22 -0.43 -5.20
N ALA A 51 5.72 -1.48 -5.86
CA ALA A 51 6.60 -1.34 -7.01
C ALA A 51 5.96 -0.25 -7.84
N GLU A 52 6.64 0.89 -8.00
CA GLU A 52 6.15 2.05 -8.74
C GLU A 52 5.38 1.46 -9.89
N ASN A 53 4.05 1.60 -9.83
CA ASN A 53 3.16 0.97 -10.77
C ASN A 53 3.70 1.49 -12.08
N LYS A 54 4.43 0.63 -12.81
CA LYS A 54 5.09 1.03 -14.02
C LYS A 54 3.91 1.39 -14.86
N GLU A 55 3.65 2.69 -14.96
CA GLU A 55 2.77 3.31 -15.91
C GLU A 55 3.41 3.05 -17.27
N ASN A 56 3.41 1.78 -17.68
CA ASN A 56 3.33 1.40 -19.07
C ASN A 56 1.85 1.46 -19.43
N ILE A 57 1.28 2.63 -19.17
CA ILE A 57 0.25 3.21 -20.00
C ILE A 57 0.91 3.35 -21.36
N LYS A 58 0.65 2.42 -22.28
CA LYS A 58 0.73 2.64 -23.74
C LYS A 58 0.15 1.43 -24.49
N ASN A 59 -1.01 1.67 -25.10
CA ASN A 59 -1.52 1.01 -26.30
C ASN A 59 -2.06 -0.44 -26.21
N PHE A 60 -3.24 -0.62 -25.62
CA PHE A 60 -4.12 -1.76 -25.97
C PHE A 60 -5.37 -1.35 -26.78
N GLY A 61 -5.40 -0.11 -27.28
CA GLY A 61 -6.45 0.34 -28.20
C GLY A 61 -6.09 -0.04 -29.65
N PHE A 62 -6.61 -1.16 -30.14
CA PHE A 62 -6.55 -1.49 -31.56
C PHE A 62 -7.75 -0.84 -32.27
N THR A 63 -7.58 0.36 -32.82
CA THR A 63 -8.58 0.96 -33.70
C THR A 63 -8.53 0.27 -35.05
N ARG A 64 -9.67 -0.26 -35.49
CA ARG A 64 -9.74 -0.94 -36.79
C ARG A 64 -9.79 0.12 -37.91
N GLY A 65 -8.91 0.00 -38.90
CA GLY A 65 -8.81 0.95 -40.00
C GLY A 65 -10.08 0.99 -40.88
N ALA A 66 -10.23 2.01 -41.71
CA ALA A 66 -11.42 2.23 -42.56
C ALA A 66 -11.79 1.00 -43.42
N ALA A 67 -10.81 0.20 -43.83
CA ALA A 67 -11.02 -1.06 -44.55
C ALA A 67 -11.84 -2.10 -43.77
N TYR A 68 -11.83 -2.09 -42.43
CA TYR A 68 -12.62 -3.01 -41.61
C TYR A 68 -14.13 -2.73 -41.66
N TYR A 69 -14.50 -1.46 -41.84
CA TYR A 69 -15.90 -1.02 -41.94
C TYR A 69 -16.36 -0.88 -43.40
N GLY A 70 -15.44 -1.06 -44.35
CA GLY A 70 -15.74 -1.14 -45.77
C GLY A 70 -16.55 -2.40 -46.04
N ARG A 71 -17.88 -2.28 -45.95
CA ARG A 71 -18.80 -3.28 -46.50
C ARG A 71 -18.52 -3.32 -47.99
N THR A 72 -17.90 -4.40 -48.47
CA THR A 72 -17.65 -4.65 -49.89
C THR A 72 -18.98 -4.63 -50.62
N SER A 73 -19.30 -3.45 -51.15
CA SER A 73 -20.37 -3.20 -52.10
C SER A 73 -19.75 -3.33 -53.49
N LYS A 74 -19.41 -4.56 -53.88
CA LYS A 74 -19.37 -4.98 -55.28
C LYS A 74 -19.25 -6.49 -55.38
#